data_AF-A0A319D3T1-F1
#
_entry.id   AF-A0A319D3T1-F1
#
_cell.length_a   1.000
_cell.length_b   1.000
_cell.length_c   1.000
_cell.angle_alpha   90.00
_cell.angle_beta   90.00
_cell.angle_gamma   90.00
#
_symmetry.space_group_name_H-M   'P 1'
#
loop_
_entity.id
_entity.type
_entity.pdbx_description
1 polymer ?
#
loop_
_entity_poly.entity_id
_entity_poly.type
_entity_poly.pdbx_seq_one_letter_code
_entity_poly.pdbx_strand_id
1 'polypeptide(L)'
;MNNPTPNPHQPLISALTTFYTLLIDLCYLPPSQLILPPENTARHAPNLINAHAATLNGFRPSTIDLAHQIPYITEDDIKLNAETQPLCYLTRRGGEIHPLRADEDQAAAAAAAVDLADEWEYARDPTFQDRDDMWCRFNILVLTRGQVYGSVLLYDVDNQTIREWKISEGLGWGKNPAYPMTSSQNPLYTWMRDFLSLKIIPLDGNISLQRDLEEFRSGDGEYEMYTQYLKKARKGYEKERTLRDVYLRCGWGVDAVDGLPVLSEGEGGRVWERMERARRAAVEGFQSAEFVICRGEWFERLWPEDAGGKCSGCC
;
A
#
# COMPACT_ATOMS: atom_id res chain seq x y z
N MET A 1 -23.31 -8.74 -31.13
CA MET A 1 -22.77 -9.04 -29.78
C MET A 1 -21.97 -7.82 -29.38
N ASN A 2 -22.47 -7.03 -28.43
CA ASN A 2 -21.70 -5.89 -27.92
C ASN A 2 -20.59 -6.47 -27.06
N ASN A 3 -19.33 -6.31 -27.48
CA ASN A 3 -18.21 -6.57 -26.59
C ASN A 3 -18.40 -5.66 -25.36
N PRO A 4 -18.38 -6.21 -24.12
CA PRO A 4 -18.46 -5.38 -22.94
C PRO A 4 -17.35 -4.34 -23.00
N THR A 5 -17.71 -3.08 -22.79
CA THR A 5 -16.73 -1.99 -22.72
C THR A 5 -15.69 -2.35 -21.65
N PRO A 6 -14.40 -2.33 -21.99
CA PRO A 6 -13.35 -2.68 -21.03
C PRO A 6 -13.45 -1.75 -19.82
N ASN A 7 -13.32 -2.33 -18.62
CA ASN A 7 -13.36 -1.59 -17.37
C ASN A 7 -12.30 -0.47 -17.41
N PRO A 8 -12.70 0.82 -17.35
CA PRO A 8 -11.75 1.93 -17.44
C PRO A 8 -10.73 1.95 -16.29
N HIS A 9 -11.07 1.33 -15.15
CA HIS A 9 -10.21 1.26 -13.97
C HIS A 9 -9.34 0.00 -13.92
N GLN A 10 -9.40 -0.86 -14.94
CA GLN A 10 -8.57 -2.07 -15.01
C GLN A 10 -7.06 -1.81 -14.78
N PRO A 11 -6.47 -0.70 -15.29
CA PRO A 11 -5.08 -0.38 -14.99
C PRO A 11 -4.79 -0.23 -13.50
N LEU A 12 -5.66 0.45 -12.75
CA LEU A 12 -5.51 0.64 -11.30
C LEU A 12 -5.69 -0.68 -10.56
N ILE A 13 -6.77 -1.41 -10.86
CA ILE A 13 -7.07 -2.70 -10.23
C ILE A 13 -5.89 -3.65 -10.39
N SER A 14 -5.35 -3.76 -11.61
CA SER A 14 -4.20 -4.62 -11.90
C SER A 14 -2.94 -4.14 -11.17
N ALA A 15 -2.68 -2.84 -11.15
CA ALA A 15 -1.53 -2.26 -10.48
C ALA A 15 -1.56 -2.51 -8.96
N LEU A 16 -2.71 -2.32 -8.31
CA LEU A 16 -2.89 -2.59 -6.87
C LEU A 16 -2.74 -4.08 -6.57
N THR A 17 -3.30 -4.96 -7.42
CA THR A 17 -3.13 -6.41 -7.26
C THR A 17 -1.66 -6.81 -7.35
N THR A 18 -0.93 -6.30 -8.35
CA THR A 18 0.52 -6.52 -8.46
C THR A 18 1.26 -6.00 -7.23
N PHE A 19 0.95 -4.79 -6.76
CA PHE A 19 1.63 -4.19 -5.62
C PHE A 19 1.41 -4.98 -4.33
N TYR A 20 0.18 -5.33 -3.98
CA TYR A 20 -0.09 -6.08 -2.75
C TYR A 20 0.42 -7.53 -2.82
N THR A 21 0.39 -8.15 -4.00
CA THR A 21 1.04 -9.46 -4.20
C THR A 21 2.55 -9.35 -4.03
N LEU A 22 3.18 -8.29 -4.53
CA LEU A 22 4.61 -8.03 -4.33
C LEU A 22 4.97 -7.91 -2.83
N LEU A 23 4.12 -7.29 -2.01
CA LEU A 23 4.34 -7.25 -0.56
C LEU A 23 4.29 -8.64 0.09
N ILE A 24 3.43 -9.54 -0.41
CA ILE A 24 3.40 -10.94 0.03
C ILE A 24 4.66 -11.67 -0.43
N ASP A 25 5.06 -11.51 -1.69
CA ASP A 25 6.25 -12.17 -2.24
C ASP A 25 7.52 -11.77 -1.47
N LEU A 26 7.61 -10.51 -1.07
CA LEU A 26 8.67 -9.99 -0.21
C LEU A 26 8.61 -10.51 1.23
N CYS A 27 7.64 -11.38 1.57
CA CYS A 27 7.39 -11.88 2.92
C CYS A 27 7.17 -10.74 3.93
N TYR A 28 6.60 -9.63 3.46
CA TYR A 28 6.20 -8.52 4.33
C TYR A 28 4.82 -8.76 4.92
N LEU A 29 3.92 -9.33 4.11
CA LEU A 29 2.55 -9.67 4.49
C LEU A 29 2.31 -11.18 4.33
N PRO A 30 1.55 -11.81 5.24
CA PRO A 30 1.06 -13.15 5.01
C PRO A 30 0.00 -13.13 3.89
N PRO A 31 -0.09 -14.19 3.06
CA PRO A 31 -1.08 -14.26 1.98
C PRO A 31 -2.53 -14.11 2.46
N SER A 32 -2.83 -14.53 3.69
CA SER A 32 -4.17 -14.46 4.28
C SER A 32 -4.69 -13.04 4.48
N GLN A 33 -3.83 -12.02 4.46
CA GLN A 33 -4.24 -10.63 4.61
C GLN A 33 -4.64 -9.96 3.30
N LEU A 34 -4.32 -10.54 2.14
CA LEU A 34 -4.76 -10.00 0.85
C LEU A 34 -6.12 -10.58 0.47
N ILE A 35 -7.11 -9.70 0.40
CA ILE A 35 -8.46 -10.03 -0.05
C ILE A 35 -8.62 -9.54 -1.49
N LEU A 36 -8.70 -10.49 -2.42
CA LEU A 36 -8.95 -10.24 -3.84
C LEU A 36 -10.46 -10.29 -4.13
N PRO A 37 -10.97 -9.48 -5.08
CA PRO A 37 -12.31 -9.68 -5.59
C PRO A 37 -12.42 -11.07 -6.26
N PRO A 38 -13.52 -11.82 -6.08
CA PRO A 38 -13.69 -13.12 -6.72
C PRO A 38 -13.60 -13.04 -8.25
N GLU A 39 -12.83 -13.93 -8.88
CA GLU A 39 -12.54 -13.89 -10.33
C GLU A 39 -13.80 -13.92 -11.21
N ASN A 40 -14.83 -14.64 -10.77
CA ASN A 40 -16.09 -14.81 -11.50
C ASN A 40 -16.95 -13.53 -11.56
N THR A 41 -16.80 -12.64 -10.58
CA THR A 41 -17.59 -11.42 -10.45
C THR A 41 -16.75 -10.16 -10.63
N ALA A 42 -15.42 -10.28 -10.49
CA ALA A 42 -14.46 -9.18 -10.38
C ALA A 42 -14.86 -8.12 -9.33
N ARG A 43 -15.67 -8.52 -8.34
CA ARG A 43 -16.28 -7.60 -7.36
C ARG A 43 -16.50 -8.25 -6.00
N HIS A 44 -16.12 -7.57 -4.94
CA HIS A 44 -16.51 -7.90 -3.57
C HIS A 44 -18.02 -7.87 -3.42
N ALA A 45 -18.55 -8.73 -2.55
CA ALA A 45 -19.98 -8.82 -2.31
C ALA A 45 -20.56 -7.45 -1.85
N PRO A 46 -21.78 -7.08 -2.26
CA PRO A 46 -22.35 -5.75 -1.97
C PRO A 46 -22.43 -5.41 -0.48
N ASN A 47 -22.54 -6.42 0.40
CA ASN A 47 -22.62 -6.24 1.85
C ASN A 47 -21.26 -6.06 2.54
N LEU A 48 -20.14 -6.17 1.81
CA LEU A 48 -18.79 -5.99 2.35
C LEU A 48 -18.33 -4.53 2.32
N ILE A 49 -19.03 -3.63 1.64
CA ILE A 49 -18.72 -2.20 1.64
C ILE A 49 -19.94 -1.44 2.14
N ASN A 50 -19.73 -0.52 3.07
CA ASN A 50 -20.79 0.34 3.60
C ASN A 50 -21.11 1.47 2.60
N ALA A 51 -21.78 1.13 1.50
CA ALA A 51 -22.17 2.07 0.46
C ALA A 51 -23.07 3.21 1.00
N HIS A 52 -23.81 2.96 2.09
CA HIS A 52 -24.61 3.98 2.75
C HIS A 52 -23.73 5.03 3.43
N ALA A 53 -22.75 4.61 4.25
CA ALA A 53 -21.79 5.53 4.87
C ALA A 53 -20.97 6.31 3.82
N ALA A 54 -20.57 5.65 2.72
CA ALA A 54 -19.91 6.31 1.61
C ALA A 54 -20.79 7.43 1.00
N THR A 55 -22.08 7.14 0.77
CA THR A 55 -23.02 8.12 0.23
C THR A 55 -23.24 9.30 1.19
N LEU A 56 -23.35 9.03 2.50
CA LEU A 56 -23.49 10.07 3.52
C LEU A 56 -22.26 10.98 3.60
N ASN A 57 -21.07 10.44 3.37
CA ASN A 57 -19.82 11.20 3.27
C ASN A 57 -19.61 11.88 1.90
N GLY A 58 -20.62 11.86 1.02
CA GLY A 58 -20.60 12.59 -0.26
C GLY A 58 -19.90 11.87 -1.41
N PHE A 59 -19.55 10.58 -1.26
CA PHE A 59 -18.92 9.83 -2.34
C PHE A 59 -19.91 9.48 -3.45
N ARG A 60 -19.44 9.54 -4.71
CA ARG A 60 -20.26 9.22 -5.89
C ARG A 60 -20.40 7.71 -6.09
N PRO A 61 -21.49 7.25 -6.76
CA PRO A 61 -21.68 5.83 -7.05
C PRO A 61 -20.50 5.16 -7.78
N SER A 62 -19.83 5.86 -8.69
CA SER A 62 -18.65 5.35 -9.40
C SER A 62 -17.45 5.06 -8.49
N THR A 63 -17.23 5.88 -7.45
CA THR A 63 -16.17 5.63 -6.47
C THR A 63 -16.49 4.40 -5.64
N ILE A 64 -17.74 4.29 -5.18
CA ILE A 64 -18.22 3.12 -4.44
C ILE A 64 -18.11 1.86 -5.31
N ASP A 65 -18.48 1.97 -6.59
CA ASP A 65 -18.38 0.90 -7.58
C ASP A 65 -16.94 0.41 -7.76
N LEU A 66 -15.98 1.33 -7.85
CA LEU A 66 -14.55 1.02 -7.92
C LEU A 66 -14.04 0.39 -6.63
N ALA A 67 -14.49 0.85 -5.46
CA ALA A 67 -14.12 0.25 -4.18
C ALA A 67 -14.48 -1.25 -4.14
N HIS A 68 -15.62 -1.66 -4.72
CA HIS A 68 -15.95 -3.08 -4.84
C HIS A 68 -14.99 -3.88 -5.71
N GLN A 69 -14.15 -3.26 -6.54
CA GLN A 69 -13.35 -3.95 -7.56
C GLN A 69 -11.87 -4.02 -7.23
N ILE A 70 -11.37 -3.23 -6.27
CA ILE A 70 -9.95 -3.21 -5.92
C ILE A 70 -9.60 -4.28 -4.88
N PRO A 71 -8.37 -4.79 -4.87
CA PRO A 71 -7.90 -5.65 -3.79
C PRO A 71 -7.72 -4.86 -2.49
N TYR A 72 -7.80 -5.55 -1.36
CA TYR A 72 -7.61 -4.95 -0.04
C TYR A 72 -6.63 -5.75 0.81
N ILE A 73 -5.93 -5.06 1.71
CA ILE A 73 -5.18 -5.67 2.81
C ILE A 73 -6.00 -5.46 4.08
N THR A 74 -6.43 -6.55 4.71
CA THR A 74 -7.17 -6.52 5.97
C THR A 74 -6.18 -6.65 7.12
N GLU A 75 -5.73 -5.52 7.64
CA GLU A 75 -4.85 -5.47 8.80
C GLU A 75 -5.61 -5.86 10.07
N ASP A 76 -5.13 -6.90 10.76
CA ASP A 76 -5.51 -7.15 12.16
C ASP A 76 -4.30 -7.03 13.13
N ASP A 77 -3.07 -7.42 12.74
CA ASP A 77 -1.93 -7.48 13.71
C ASP A 77 -0.54 -7.07 13.19
N ILE A 78 -0.39 -6.67 11.92
CA ILE A 78 0.90 -6.27 11.35
C ILE A 78 0.94 -4.77 11.24
N LYS A 79 1.90 -4.12 11.91
CA LYS A 79 2.20 -2.72 11.67
C LYS A 79 2.70 -2.61 10.23
N LEU A 80 1.93 -2.06 9.31
CA LEU A 80 2.50 -1.59 8.04
C LEU A 80 3.23 -0.27 8.29
N ASN A 81 4.17 0.09 7.42
CA ASN A 81 4.68 1.46 7.45
C ASN A 81 3.50 2.42 7.25
N ALA A 82 3.38 3.34 8.21
CA ALA A 82 2.52 4.51 8.23
C ALA A 82 2.34 5.23 6.88
N GLU A 83 3.37 5.25 6.04
CA GLU A 83 3.38 5.94 4.74
C GLU A 83 2.78 5.12 3.58
N THR A 84 2.56 3.83 3.79
CA THR A 84 2.09 2.88 2.76
C THR A 84 0.89 2.05 3.18
N GLN A 85 0.36 2.34 4.37
CA GLN A 85 -0.76 1.62 4.95
C GLN A 85 -1.97 1.71 4.01
N PRO A 86 -2.47 0.61 3.44
CA PRO A 86 -3.65 0.61 2.59
C PRO A 86 -4.88 1.11 3.35
N LEU A 87 -5.77 1.81 2.66
CA LEU A 87 -7.08 2.11 3.20
C LEU A 87 -8.06 1.00 2.78
N CYS A 88 -8.60 0.27 3.76
CA CYS A 88 -9.48 -0.88 3.53
C CYS A 88 -10.94 -0.49 3.74
N TYR A 89 -11.75 -0.47 2.69
CA TYR A 89 -13.18 -0.14 2.79
C TYR A 89 -14.07 -1.35 3.09
N LEU A 90 -13.48 -2.50 3.44
CA LEU A 90 -14.24 -3.68 3.81
C LEU A 90 -14.77 -3.56 5.24
N THR A 91 -16.07 -3.74 5.40
CA THR A 91 -16.80 -3.64 6.68
C THR A 91 -16.55 -4.80 7.63
N ARG A 92 -15.89 -5.87 7.17
CA ARG A 92 -15.63 -7.07 7.97
C ARG A 92 -14.19 -7.49 7.76
N ARG A 93 -13.35 -7.16 8.73
CA ARG A 93 -11.95 -7.61 8.80
C ARG A 93 -11.94 -8.99 9.46
N GLY A 94 -11.21 -9.95 8.89
CA GLY A 94 -11.05 -11.28 9.49
C GLY A 94 -12.26 -12.22 9.36
N GLY A 95 -12.31 -12.98 8.26
CA GLY A 95 -12.85 -14.35 8.20
C GLY A 95 -14.16 -14.70 8.92
N GLU A 96 -15.30 -14.36 8.33
CA GLU A 96 -16.37 -15.29 7.89
C GLU A 96 -17.47 -14.45 7.21
N ILE A 97 -17.72 -14.72 5.93
CA ILE A 97 -18.79 -14.06 5.17
C ILE A 97 -20.11 -14.68 5.64
N HIS A 98 -20.68 -14.20 6.75
CA HIS A 98 -22.06 -14.51 7.05
C HIS A 98 -22.97 -13.59 6.22
N PRO A 99 -23.74 -14.10 5.23
CA PRO A 99 -24.74 -13.27 4.58
C PRO A 99 -25.63 -12.65 5.67
N LEU A 100 -25.90 -11.35 5.57
CA LEU A 100 -26.91 -10.70 6.41
C LEU A 100 -28.17 -11.56 6.28
N ARG A 101 -28.56 -12.25 7.37
CA ARG A 101 -29.84 -12.93 7.39
C ARG A 101 -30.88 -11.84 7.19
N ALA A 102 -31.83 -12.07 6.29
CA ALA A 102 -32.88 -11.11 5.93
C ALA A 102 -33.75 -10.66 7.12
N ASP A 103 -33.54 -11.26 8.29
CA ASP A 103 -34.37 -11.16 9.47
C ASP A 103 -33.68 -10.39 10.62
N GLU A 104 -32.43 -9.93 10.46
CA GLU A 104 -31.80 -9.03 11.43
C GLU A 104 -32.31 -7.60 11.21
N ASP A 105 -32.93 -7.05 12.25
CA ASP A 105 -33.52 -5.72 12.27
C ASP A 105 -32.60 -4.70 11.58
N GLN A 106 -33.13 -4.04 10.57
CA GLN A 106 -32.46 -3.00 9.78
C GLN A 106 -31.86 -1.90 10.68
N ALA A 107 -32.39 -1.72 11.89
CA ALA A 107 -31.89 -0.82 12.93
C ALA A 107 -30.63 -1.35 13.66
N ALA A 108 -30.51 -2.66 13.90
CA ALA A 108 -29.32 -3.26 14.49
C ALA A 108 -28.16 -3.34 13.47
N ALA A 109 -28.48 -3.64 12.21
CA ALA A 109 -27.52 -3.54 11.11
C ALA A 109 -27.07 -2.08 10.86
N ALA A 110 -27.97 -1.11 10.99
CA ALA A 110 -27.63 0.31 10.91
C ALA A 110 -26.78 0.78 12.10
N ALA A 111 -27.04 0.30 13.32
CA ALA A 111 -26.25 0.62 14.50
C ALA A 111 -24.85 -0.01 14.46
N ALA A 112 -24.72 -1.26 13.99
CA ALA A 112 -23.42 -1.90 13.76
C ALA A 112 -22.65 -1.28 12.57
N ALA A 113 -23.34 -0.66 11.62
CA ALA A 113 -22.73 0.07 10.51
C ALA A 113 -22.14 1.43 10.92
N VAL A 114 -22.44 1.96 12.12
CA VAL A 114 -21.85 3.19 12.64
C VAL A 114 -20.38 2.98 13.05
N ASP A 115 -20.01 1.80 13.56
CA ASP A 115 -18.61 1.44 13.91
C ASP A 115 -17.73 1.14 12.67
N LEU A 116 -18.30 1.20 11.46
CA LEU A 116 -17.64 0.80 10.20
C LEU A 116 -17.64 1.92 9.15
N ALA A 117 -17.79 3.17 9.62
CA ALA A 117 -17.77 4.38 8.79
C ALA A 117 -16.40 5.08 8.79
N ASP A 118 -15.49 4.69 9.68
CA ASP A 118 -14.20 5.35 9.91
C ASP A 118 -13.37 5.52 8.64
N GLU A 119 -13.37 4.54 7.73
CA GLU A 119 -12.57 4.62 6.50
C GLU A 119 -13.16 5.59 5.48
N TRP A 120 -14.48 5.71 5.41
CA TRP A 120 -15.15 6.70 4.57
C TRP A 120 -15.06 8.10 5.15
N GLU A 121 -15.15 8.22 6.48
CA GLU A 121 -14.94 9.48 7.19
C GLU A 121 -13.50 9.96 7.05
N TYR A 122 -12.53 9.07 7.27
CA TYR A 122 -11.12 9.36 7.02
C TYR A 122 -10.88 9.72 5.55
N ALA A 123 -11.46 9.00 4.60
CA ALA A 123 -11.30 9.31 3.19
C ALA A 123 -11.87 10.69 2.83
N ARG A 124 -12.94 11.14 3.52
CA ARG A 124 -13.49 12.50 3.40
C ARG A 124 -12.52 13.54 3.95
N ASP A 125 -11.90 13.27 5.10
CA ASP A 125 -10.94 14.18 5.73
C ASP A 125 -9.75 13.47 6.40
N PRO A 126 -8.67 13.19 5.66
CA PRO A 126 -7.48 12.55 6.22
C PRO A 126 -6.71 13.40 7.24
N THR A 127 -7.00 14.72 7.35
CA THR A 127 -6.32 15.58 8.33
C THR A 127 -7.11 15.69 9.65
N PHE A 128 -8.32 15.14 9.71
CA PHE A 128 -9.23 15.23 10.86
C PHE A 128 -9.44 16.68 11.31
N GLN A 129 -9.69 17.58 10.36
CA GLN A 129 -9.95 19.00 10.57
C GLN A 129 -11.41 19.39 10.29
N ASP A 130 -12.30 18.39 10.24
CA ASP A 130 -13.72 18.50 9.89
C ASP A 130 -13.98 19.20 8.56
N ARG A 131 -13.15 18.88 7.55
CA ARG A 131 -13.17 19.56 6.25
C ARG A 131 -14.02 18.83 5.21
N ASP A 132 -15.23 19.35 5.00
CA ASP A 132 -16.13 18.91 3.92
C ASP A 132 -15.67 19.29 2.50
N ASP A 133 -14.66 20.14 2.36
CA ASP A 133 -14.29 20.73 1.07
C ASP A 133 -13.14 20.02 0.35
N MET A 134 -12.40 19.13 1.01
CA MET A 134 -11.18 18.57 0.43
C MET A 134 -11.45 17.71 -0.81
N TRP A 135 -12.38 16.75 -0.71
CA TRP A 135 -12.64 15.78 -1.78
C TRP A 135 -14.11 15.67 -2.18
N CYS A 136 -15.06 16.15 -1.38
CA CYS A 136 -16.50 15.96 -1.65
C CYS A 136 -16.97 16.53 -3.00
N ARG A 137 -16.20 17.44 -3.60
CA ARG A 137 -16.47 17.99 -4.95
C ARG A 137 -15.85 17.18 -6.10
N PHE A 138 -14.93 16.29 -5.77
CA PHE A 138 -14.16 15.48 -6.72
C PHE A 138 -14.59 14.01 -6.64
N ASN A 139 -14.43 13.28 -7.75
CA ASN A 139 -14.71 11.86 -7.79
C ASN A 139 -13.42 11.10 -7.46
N ILE A 140 -13.02 11.07 -6.18
CA ILE A 140 -11.73 10.53 -5.75
C ILE A 140 -11.93 9.29 -4.89
N LEU A 141 -11.03 8.31 -5.05
CA LEU A 141 -10.85 7.20 -4.13
C LEU A 141 -9.50 7.34 -3.42
N VAL A 142 -9.51 7.35 -2.08
CA VAL A 142 -8.31 7.33 -1.26
C VAL A 142 -7.80 5.88 -1.16
N LEU A 143 -6.54 5.62 -1.52
CA LEU A 143 -5.97 4.27 -1.61
C LEU A 143 -5.10 3.89 -0.42
N THR A 144 -4.41 4.87 0.18
CA THR A 144 -3.55 4.67 1.35
C THR A 144 -3.91 5.65 2.45
N ARG A 145 -3.64 5.26 3.70
CA ARG A 145 -3.61 6.16 4.84
C ARG A 145 -2.29 6.91 4.81
N GLY A 146 -2.36 8.21 5.02
CA GLY A 146 -1.20 9.03 5.38
C GLY A 146 -1.24 9.27 6.88
N GLN A 147 -0.16 8.95 7.58
CA GLN A 147 0.04 9.46 8.94
C GLN A 147 0.62 10.89 8.89
N VAL A 148 0.91 11.48 10.05
CA VAL A 148 1.32 12.89 10.26
C VAL A 148 2.43 13.39 9.31
N TYR A 149 3.27 12.49 8.76
CA TYR A 149 4.32 12.82 7.80
C TYR A 149 4.27 11.99 6.50
N GLY A 150 3.23 11.17 6.34
CA GLY A 150 3.11 10.23 5.22
C GLY A 150 2.41 10.81 4.00
N SER A 151 2.47 10.02 2.94
CA SER A 151 1.81 10.29 1.67
C SER A 151 0.49 9.51 1.56
N VAL A 152 -0.53 10.19 1.08
CA VAL A 152 -1.81 9.63 0.68
C VAL A 152 -1.80 9.45 -0.83
N LEU A 153 -2.04 8.23 -1.30
CA LEU A 153 -2.32 7.98 -2.71
C LEU A 153 -3.80 8.21 -2.99
N LEU A 154 -4.05 9.10 -3.95
CA LEU A 154 -5.39 9.52 -4.35
C LEU A 154 -5.60 9.15 -5.81
N TYR A 155 -6.69 8.45 -6.10
CA TYR A 155 -7.09 8.14 -7.47
C TYR A 155 -8.29 8.97 -7.88
N ASP A 156 -8.12 9.77 -8.94
CA ASP A 156 -9.19 10.51 -9.59
C ASP A 156 -9.92 9.55 -10.55
N VAL A 157 -11.14 9.18 -10.18
CA VAL A 157 -11.99 8.23 -10.89
C VAL A 157 -12.43 8.79 -12.25
N ASP A 158 -12.71 10.08 -12.35
CA ASP A 158 -13.17 10.71 -13.59
C ASP A 158 -12.02 10.79 -14.61
N ASN A 159 -10.83 11.23 -14.16
CA ASN A 159 -9.68 11.45 -15.03
C ASN A 159 -8.75 10.23 -15.18
N GLN A 160 -8.97 9.17 -14.39
CA GLN A 160 -8.14 7.96 -14.35
C GLN A 160 -6.66 8.27 -14.07
N THR A 161 -6.43 9.24 -13.19
CA THR A 161 -5.09 9.66 -12.76
C THR A 161 -4.88 9.37 -11.30
N ILE A 162 -3.63 9.14 -10.91
CA ILE A 162 -3.23 8.98 -9.52
C ILE A 162 -2.25 10.08 -9.15
N ARG A 163 -2.31 10.51 -7.90
CA ARG A 163 -1.39 11.48 -7.32
C ARG A 163 -0.99 11.07 -5.92
N GLU A 164 0.18 11.55 -5.54
CA GLU A 164 0.68 11.46 -4.17
C GLU A 164 0.45 12.81 -3.48
N TRP A 165 -0.13 12.79 -2.28
CA TRP A 165 -0.34 13.97 -1.47
C TRP A 165 0.26 13.80 -0.08
N LYS A 166 1.15 14.70 0.32
CA LYS A 166 1.75 14.69 1.65
C LYS A 166 0.90 15.54 2.59
N ILE A 167 0.46 14.95 3.69
CA ILE A 167 -0.40 15.64 4.67
C ILE A 167 0.28 16.91 5.22
N SER A 168 1.61 16.87 5.38
CA SER A 168 2.41 18.01 5.84
C SER A 168 2.39 19.22 4.89
N GLU A 169 2.08 19.02 3.61
CA GLU A 169 1.99 20.11 2.61
C GLU A 169 0.65 20.87 2.68
N GLY A 170 -0.27 20.42 3.56
CA GLY A 170 -1.53 21.09 3.83
C GLY A 170 -2.42 21.25 2.60
N LEU A 171 -2.98 22.45 2.40
CA LEU A 171 -4.02 22.78 1.43
C LEU A 171 -3.62 22.65 -0.06
N GLY A 172 -2.35 22.32 -0.33
CA GLY A 172 -1.76 22.38 -1.67
C GLY A 172 -2.01 21.16 -2.58
N TRP A 173 -2.87 20.21 -2.22
CA TRP A 173 -2.96 18.92 -2.92
C TRP A 173 -3.19 19.03 -4.45
N GLY A 174 -3.96 20.02 -4.89
CA GLY A 174 -4.22 20.26 -6.31
C GLY A 174 -2.98 20.68 -7.11
N LYS A 175 -1.89 21.08 -6.43
CA LYS A 175 -0.59 21.42 -7.02
C LYS A 175 0.26 20.18 -7.29
N ASN A 176 -0.03 19.05 -6.64
CA ASN A 176 0.74 17.84 -6.83
C ASN A 176 0.40 17.24 -8.21
N PRO A 177 1.42 16.79 -8.95
CA PRO A 177 1.23 16.26 -10.29
C PRO A 177 0.32 15.04 -10.26
N ALA A 178 -0.63 15.00 -11.19
CA ALA A 178 -1.49 13.87 -11.43
C ALA A 178 -0.97 13.08 -12.62
N TYR A 179 -0.82 11.77 -12.45
CA TYR A 179 -0.23 10.90 -13.45
C TYR A 179 -1.29 9.95 -14.01
N PRO A 180 -1.42 9.81 -15.34
CA PRO A 180 -2.25 8.76 -15.90
C PRO A 180 -1.67 7.39 -15.55
N MET A 181 -2.52 6.36 -15.50
CA MET A 181 -2.10 4.98 -15.22
C MET A 181 -1.15 4.39 -16.29
N THR A 182 -0.94 5.10 -17.39
CA THR A 182 0.03 4.80 -18.46
C THR A 182 1.40 5.44 -18.25
N SER A 183 1.52 6.39 -17.30
CA SER A 183 2.79 7.06 -17.00
C SER A 183 3.69 6.18 -16.14
N SER A 184 4.98 6.09 -16.49
CA SER A 184 6.01 5.47 -15.63
C SER A 184 6.35 6.26 -14.38
N GLN A 185 5.99 7.54 -14.33
CA GLN A 185 6.26 8.44 -13.21
C GLN A 185 5.13 8.38 -12.16
N ASN A 186 4.09 7.60 -12.44
CA ASN A 186 3.04 7.30 -11.48
C ASN A 186 3.65 6.76 -10.16
N PRO A 187 3.29 7.36 -9.01
CA PRO A 187 3.91 7.04 -7.72
C PRO A 187 3.77 5.56 -7.34
N LEU A 188 2.65 4.90 -7.66
CA LEU A 188 2.45 3.49 -7.38
C LEU A 188 3.45 2.59 -8.15
N TYR A 189 3.76 2.92 -9.40
CA TYR A 189 4.78 2.18 -10.16
C TYR A 189 6.20 2.50 -9.69
N THR A 190 6.46 3.74 -9.26
CA THR A 190 7.73 4.11 -8.63
C THR A 190 7.95 3.28 -7.37
N TRP A 191 6.93 3.15 -6.50
CA TRP A 191 6.99 2.28 -5.34
C TRP A 191 7.27 0.82 -5.72
N MET A 192 6.52 0.26 -6.67
CA MET A 192 6.76 -1.12 -7.14
C MET A 192 8.20 -1.33 -7.62
N ARG A 193 8.77 -0.41 -8.41
CA ARG A 193 10.16 -0.51 -8.88
C ARG A 193 11.15 -0.46 -7.72
N ASP A 194 10.93 0.43 -6.77
CA ASP A 194 11.82 0.58 -5.63
C ASP A 194 11.77 -0.68 -4.74
N PHE A 195 10.62 -1.33 -4.59
CA PHE A 195 10.51 -2.64 -3.93
C PHE A 195 11.16 -3.77 -4.73
N LEU A 196 10.88 -3.87 -6.04
CA LEU A 196 11.42 -4.93 -6.90
C LEU A 196 12.96 -4.88 -6.97
N SER A 197 13.52 -3.67 -7.03
CA SER A 197 14.97 -3.43 -7.03
C SER A 197 15.61 -3.53 -5.64
N LEU A 198 14.80 -3.81 -4.60
CA LEU A 198 15.20 -3.79 -3.19
C LEU A 198 15.90 -2.48 -2.80
N LYS A 199 15.49 -1.36 -3.41
CA LYS A 199 15.82 -0.01 -2.94
C LYS A 199 14.96 0.36 -1.73
N ILE A 200 13.76 -0.17 -1.67
CA ILE A 200 12.90 -0.07 -0.51
C ILE A 200 12.70 -1.49 0.03
N ILE A 201 13.05 -1.72 1.29
CA ILE A 201 12.97 -3.05 1.91
C ILE A 201 12.02 -3.00 3.11
N PRO A 202 10.98 -3.84 3.14
CA PRO A 202 10.12 -3.95 4.30
C PRO A 202 10.86 -4.58 5.50
N LEU A 203 10.75 -3.97 6.67
CA LEU A 203 11.41 -4.42 7.92
C LEU A 203 10.52 -4.20 9.14
N ASP A 204 10.05 -5.29 9.77
CA ASP A 204 9.36 -5.32 11.08
C ASP A 204 8.48 -4.08 11.38
N GLY A 205 7.52 -3.88 10.48
CA GLY A 205 6.51 -2.83 10.54
C GLY A 205 6.95 -1.40 10.28
N ASN A 206 8.17 -1.24 9.77
CA ASN A 206 8.59 -0.09 9.02
C ASN A 206 8.93 -0.53 7.58
N ILE A 207 8.92 0.43 6.68
CA ILE A 207 9.55 0.27 5.38
C ILE A 207 10.86 1.02 5.50
N SER A 208 11.97 0.30 5.41
CA SER A 208 13.27 0.92 5.31
C SER A 208 13.37 1.56 3.92
N LEU A 209 13.08 2.86 3.86
CA LEU A 209 13.46 3.66 2.72
C LEU A 209 14.99 3.66 2.69
N GLN A 210 15.61 3.17 1.60
CA GLN A 210 17.03 3.45 1.39
C GLN A 210 17.17 4.93 1.06
N ARG A 211 17.20 5.75 2.12
CA ARG A 211 17.69 7.12 2.05
C ARG A 211 19.15 7.06 1.62
N ASP A 212 19.54 7.98 0.76
CA ASP A 212 20.94 8.08 0.40
C ASP A 212 21.74 8.47 1.65
N LEU A 213 22.95 7.92 1.82
CA LEU A 213 23.78 8.23 2.99
C LEU A 213 24.10 9.73 3.05
N GLU A 214 23.99 10.43 1.92
CA GLU A 214 24.16 11.88 1.80
C GLU A 214 23.03 12.70 2.43
N GLU A 215 21.83 12.12 2.63
CA GLU A 215 20.71 12.78 3.33
C GLU A 215 20.96 12.91 4.84
N PHE A 216 21.96 12.20 5.39
CA PHE A 216 22.37 12.29 6.79
C PHE A 216 23.54 13.28 7.01
N ARG A 217 23.81 14.18 6.07
CA ARG A 217 24.81 15.24 6.26
C ARG A 217 24.31 16.19 7.35
N SER A 218 25.01 16.21 8.48
CA SER A 218 24.83 17.20 9.54
C SER A 218 25.08 18.59 8.95
N GLY A 219 24.09 19.50 9.05
CA GLY A 219 24.32 20.90 8.73
C GLY A 219 25.36 21.51 9.67
N ASP A 220 26.11 22.50 9.18
CA ASP A 220 27.02 23.29 10.01
C ASP A 220 26.20 24.05 11.07
N GLY A 221 26.13 23.51 12.30
CA GLY A 221 25.44 24.15 13.43
C GLY A 221 24.64 23.25 14.37
N GLU A 222 24.69 21.91 14.22
CA GLU A 222 23.80 21.01 14.97
C GLU A 222 24.28 20.65 16.39
N TYR A 223 23.33 20.62 17.33
CA TYR A 223 23.50 20.21 18.74
C TYR A 223 24.11 18.79 18.84
N GLU A 224 25.03 18.56 19.78
CA GLU A 224 25.74 17.28 19.97
C GLU A 224 24.80 16.06 20.09
N MET A 225 23.66 16.24 20.76
CA MET A 225 22.61 15.22 20.91
C MET A 225 21.97 14.83 19.57
N TYR A 226 21.78 15.78 18.65
CA TYR A 226 21.22 15.52 17.31
C TYR A 226 22.24 14.79 16.42
N THR A 227 23.51 15.18 16.50
CA THR A 227 24.60 14.46 15.83
C THR A 227 24.73 13.00 16.30
N GLN A 228 24.57 12.74 17.60
CA GLN A 228 24.54 11.38 18.14
C GLN A 228 23.33 10.58 17.66
N TYR A 229 22.15 11.21 17.60
CA TYR A 229 20.95 10.60 17.01
C TYR A 229 21.16 10.22 15.54
N LEU A 230 21.68 11.14 14.70
CA LEU A 230 21.98 10.86 13.29
C LEU A 230 23.00 9.73 13.11
N LYS A 231 24.06 9.70 13.94
CA LYS A 231 25.04 8.60 13.91
C LYS A 231 24.40 7.25 14.26
N LYS A 232 23.52 7.21 15.28
CA LYS A 232 22.80 6.00 15.68
C LYS A 232 21.83 5.56 14.58
N ALA A 233 21.07 6.49 14.01
CA ALA A 233 20.16 6.25 12.89
C ALA A 233 20.91 5.68 11.69
N ARG A 234 22.01 6.33 11.27
CA ARG A 234 22.88 5.86 10.17
C ARG A 234 23.38 4.43 10.40
N LYS A 235 23.88 4.11 11.59
CA LYS A 235 24.33 2.75 11.92
C LYS A 235 23.18 1.73 11.86
N GLY A 236 21.96 2.14 12.25
CA GLY A 236 20.74 1.36 12.03
C GLY A 236 20.50 1.10 10.55
N TYR A 237 20.45 2.15 9.73
CA TYR A 237 20.25 2.02 8.28
C TYR A 237 21.31 1.17 7.58
N GLU A 238 22.59 1.29 7.96
CA GLU A 238 23.67 0.47 7.42
C GLU A 238 23.45 -1.02 7.73
N LYS A 239 22.96 -1.35 8.93
CA LYS A 239 22.56 -2.72 9.28
C LYS A 239 21.38 -3.19 8.45
N GLU A 240 20.32 -2.38 8.35
CA GLU A 240 19.11 -2.71 7.58
C GLU A 240 19.41 -2.98 6.11
N ARG A 241 20.36 -2.24 5.51
CA ARG A 241 20.79 -2.47 4.12
C ARG A 241 21.33 -3.88 3.87
N THR A 242 21.89 -4.54 4.89
CA THR A 242 22.38 -5.93 4.73
C THR A 242 21.25 -6.96 4.62
N LEU A 243 19.99 -6.58 4.88
CA LEU A 243 18.83 -7.45 4.59
C LEU A 243 18.68 -7.69 3.09
N ARG A 244 19.12 -6.73 2.25
CA ARG A 244 19.18 -6.90 0.79
C ARG A 244 19.96 -8.15 0.40
N ASP A 245 21.11 -8.37 1.05
CA ASP A 245 21.98 -9.52 0.76
C ASP A 245 21.28 -10.85 1.09
N VAL A 246 20.40 -10.85 2.09
CA VAL A 246 19.60 -12.02 2.43
C VAL A 246 18.59 -12.34 1.33
N TYR A 247 17.86 -11.34 0.83
CA TYR A 247 16.96 -11.53 -0.32
C TYR A 247 17.69 -12.07 -1.55
N LEU A 248 18.84 -11.47 -1.89
CA LEU A 248 19.66 -11.90 -3.03
C LEU A 248 20.16 -13.33 -2.87
N ARG A 249 20.65 -13.69 -1.67
CA ARG A 249 21.08 -15.05 -1.36
C ARG A 249 19.95 -16.07 -1.48
N CYS A 250 18.72 -15.67 -1.15
CA CYS A 250 17.53 -16.49 -1.26
C CYS A 250 16.92 -16.47 -2.69
N GLY A 251 17.59 -15.86 -3.67
CA GLY A 251 17.22 -15.95 -5.08
C GLY A 251 16.31 -14.84 -5.60
N TRP A 252 16.17 -13.71 -4.88
CA TRP A 252 15.40 -12.57 -5.38
C TRP A 252 16.09 -11.91 -6.59
N GLY A 253 15.38 -11.81 -7.71
CA GLY A 253 15.91 -11.23 -8.95
C GLY A 253 15.72 -9.72 -9.04
N VAL A 254 16.75 -8.93 -8.70
CA VAL A 254 16.69 -7.45 -8.80
C VAL A 254 16.76 -6.92 -10.25
N ASP A 255 17.39 -7.66 -11.16
CA ASP A 255 17.56 -7.28 -12.57
C ASP A 255 16.23 -7.32 -13.35
N ALA A 256 15.17 -7.87 -12.75
CA ALA A 256 13.83 -7.92 -13.33
C ALA A 256 13.26 -6.52 -13.64
N VAL A 257 13.74 -5.48 -12.95
CA VAL A 257 13.38 -4.08 -13.20
C VAL A 257 14.18 -3.48 -14.36
N ASP A 258 15.46 -3.84 -14.48
CA ASP A 258 16.39 -3.29 -15.48
C ASP A 258 16.19 -3.90 -16.87
N GLY A 259 15.60 -5.10 -16.94
CA GLY A 259 15.14 -5.70 -18.20
C GLY A 259 13.91 -5.02 -18.82
N LEU A 260 13.34 -4.00 -18.16
CA LEU A 260 12.25 -3.20 -18.72
C LEU A 260 12.84 -2.12 -19.64
N PRO A 261 12.61 -2.16 -20.97
CA PRO A 261 13.14 -1.15 -21.86
C PRO A 261 12.73 0.26 -21.39
N VAL A 262 13.70 1.18 -21.36
CA VAL A 262 13.48 2.60 -21.12
C VAL A 262 12.44 3.07 -22.12
N LEU A 263 11.36 3.67 -21.60
CA LEU A 263 10.25 4.13 -22.41
C LEU A 263 10.73 5.06 -23.52
N SER A 264 10.57 4.65 -24.77
CA SER A 264 10.30 5.61 -25.84
C SER A 264 8.92 6.21 -25.58
N GLU A 265 8.82 7.53 -25.68
CA GLU A 265 7.54 8.27 -25.66
C GLU A 265 6.67 7.76 -26.82
N GLY A 266 5.85 6.73 -26.58
CA GLY A 266 5.02 6.12 -27.61
C GLY A 266 4.56 4.68 -27.33
N GLU A 267 5.33 3.88 -26.58
CA GLU A 267 4.97 2.50 -26.21
C GLU A 267 4.25 2.39 -24.84
N GLY A 268 3.70 3.51 -24.37
CA GLY A 268 3.15 3.73 -23.03
C GLY A 268 1.81 3.06 -22.71
N GLY A 269 1.48 1.91 -23.30
CA GLY A 269 0.12 1.38 -23.20
C GLY A 269 -0.24 0.70 -21.87
N ARG A 270 0.68 -0.07 -21.28
CA ARG A 270 0.35 -1.04 -20.21
C ARG A 270 1.47 -1.21 -19.19
N VAL A 271 1.76 -0.13 -18.45
CA VAL A 271 2.83 -0.14 -17.43
C VAL A 271 2.56 -1.22 -16.36
N TRP A 272 1.31 -1.38 -15.93
CA TRP A 272 0.91 -2.37 -14.92
C TRP A 272 1.25 -3.81 -15.32
N GLU A 273 1.03 -4.21 -16.59
CA GLU A 273 1.39 -5.56 -17.06
C GLU A 273 2.89 -5.80 -17.04
N ARG A 274 3.70 -4.76 -17.28
CA ARG A 274 5.15 -4.85 -17.16
C ARG A 274 5.59 -5.00 -15.72
N MET A 275 4.97 -4.27 -14.79
CA MET A 275 5.26 -4.42 -13.36
C MET A 275 4.93 -5.85 -12.90
N GLU A 276 3.80 -6.41 -13.34
CA GLU A 276 3.44 -7.80 -13.03
C GLU A 276 4.45 -8.80 -13.61
N ARG A 277 4.93 -8.60 -14.84
CA ARG A 277 5.98 -9.45 -15.43
C ARG A 277 7.29 -9.35 -14.65
N ALA A 278 7.69 -8.14 -14.26
CA ALA A 278 8.88 -7.91 -13.45
C ALA A 278 8.76 -8.59 -12.08
N ARG A 279 7.60 -8.50 -11.42
CA ARG A 279 7.32 -9.23 -10.17
C ARG A 279 7.50 -10.73 -10.34
N ARG A 280 6.87 -11.33 -11.36
CA ARG A 280 7.00 -12.77 -11.61
C ARG A 280 8.44 -13.19 -11.86
N ALA A 281 9.19 -12.42 -12.64
CA ALA A 281 10.61 -12.69 -12.91
C ALA A 281 11.48 -12.55 -11.64
N ALA A 282 11.20 -11.58 -10.77
CA ALA A 282 11.92 -11.41 -9.51
C ALA A 282 11.70 -12.61 -8.55
N VAL A 283 10.51 -13.23 -8.61
CA VAL A 283 10.09 -14.31 -7.71
C VAL A 283 10.42 -15.71 -8.23
N GLU A 284 10.66 -15.89 -9.53
CA GLU A 284 10.81 -17.21 -10.19
C GLU A 284 11.84 -18.14 -9.52
N GLY A 285 12.92 -17.60 -8.95
CA GLY A 285 13.95 -18.34 -8.21
C GLY A 285 13.95 -18.10 -6.70
N PHE A 286 13.01 -17.32 -6.17
CA PHE A 286 13.02 -16.89 -4.78
C PHE A 286 12.49 -17.96 -3.83
N GLN A 287 13.29 -18.28 -2.80
CA GLN A 287 12.96 -19.28 -1.79
C GLN A 287 12.40 -18.59 -0.54
N SER A 288 11.11 -18.30 -0.54
CA SER A 288 10.45 -17.55 0.55
C SER A 288 10.59 -18.19 1.94
N ALA A 289 10.47 -19.51 2.04
CA ALA A 289 10.63 -20.22 3.31
C ALA A 289 12.06 -20.10 3.87
N GLU A 290 13.07 -20.25 3.00
CA GLU A 290 14.48 -20.08 3.36
C GLU A 290 14.77 -18.62 3.75
N PHE A 291 14.17 -17.67 3.03
CA PHE A 291 14.28 -16.25 3.36
C PHE A 291 13.77 -15.94 4.77
N VAL A 292 12.62 -16.48 5.18
CA VAL A 292 12.08 -16.26 6.53
C VAL A 292 13.05 -16.74 7.61
N ILE A 293 13.66 -17.92 7.41
CA ILE A 293 14.69 -18.46 8.33
C ILE A 293 15.91 -17.54 8.36
N CYS A 294 16.47 -17.23 7.20
CA CYS A 294 17.65 -16.39 7.06
C CYS A 294 17.44 -14.97 7.63
N ARG A 295 16.25 -14.40 7.46
CA ARG A 295 15.86 -13.10 8.02
C ARG A 295 15.80 -13.15 9.54
N GLY A 296 15.29 -14.23 10.11
CA GLY A 296 15.29 -14.45 11.57
C GLY A 296 16.71 -14.44 12.14
N GLU A 297 17.60 -15.26 11.58
CA GLU A 297 19.03 -15.31 11.98
C GLU A 297 19.72 -13.95 11.79
N TRP A 298 19.42 -13.27 10.68
CA TRP A 298 19.93 -11.93 10.39
C TRP A 298 19.51 -10.92 11.46
N PHE A 299 18.24 -10.96 11.88
CA PHE A 299 17.69 -10.08 12.91
C PHE A 299 18.35 -10.32 14.27
N GLU A 300 18.42 -11.58 14.71
CA GLU A 300 19.05 -11.98 15.98
C GLU A 300 20.52 -11.54 16.06
N ARG A 301 21.25 -11.64 14.95
CA ARG A 301 22.66 -11.22 14.86
C ARG A 301 22.84 -9.71 15.01
N LEU A 302 21.93 -8.91 14.44
CA LEU A 302 22.09 -7.45 14.36
C LEU A 302 21.42 -6.68 15.49
N TRP A 303 20.39 -7.26 16.11
CA TRP A 303 19.66 -6.74 17.27
C TRP A 303 19.48 -7.82 18.37
N PRO A 304 20.59 -8.31 18.97
CA PRO A 304 20.51 -9.35 20.00
C PRO A 304 19.77 -8.89 21.26
N GLU A 305 19.74 -7.59 21.54
CA GLU A 305 19.01 -6.99 22.67
C GLU A 305 17.48 -7.09 22.48
N ASP A 306 17.00 -7.03 21.23
CA ASP A 306 15.57 -7.12 20.90
C ASP A 306 15.12 -8.58 20.69
N ALA A 307 16.06 -9.50 20.43
CA ALA A 307 15.78 -10.93 20.24
C ALA A 307 15.26 -11.62 21.51
N GLY A 308 15.66 -11.16 22.70
CA GLY A 308 15.27 -11.75 23.99
C GLY A 308 13.81 -11.49 24.42
N GLY A 309 13.11 -10.56 23.76
CA GLY A 309 11.75 -10.14 24.14
C GLY A 309 10.61 -10.85 23.40
N LYS A 310 10.89 -11.64 22.35
CA LYS A 310 9.87 -12.28 21.49
C LYS A 310 9.62 -13.77 21.77
N CYS A 311 10.02 -14.29 22.93
CA CYS A 311 9.64 -15.65 23.38
C CYS A 311 8.50 -15.60 24.41
N SER A 312 7.31 -15.18 23.98
CA SER A 312 6.06 -15.41 24.72
C SER A 312 4.85 -15.33 23.77
N GLY A 313 4.75 -16.29 22.84
CA GLY A 313 3.65 -16.29 21.88
C GLY A 313 3.55 -17.49 20.96
N CYS A 314 3.95 -18.68 21.42
CA CYS A 314 3.39 -19.93 20.90
C CYS A 314 2.33 -20.38 21.90
N CYS A 315 1.06 -20.02 21.64
CA CYS A 315 -0.18 -20.67 22.08
C CYS A 315 -1.33 -20.11 21.23
#